data_AF-A0A2S8PM30-F1
#
_entry.id   AF-A0A2S8PM30-F1
#
_cell.length_a   1.000
_cell.length_b   1.000
_cell.length_c   1.000
_cell.angle_alpha   90.00
_cell.angle_beta   90.00
_cell.angle_gamma   90.00
#
_symmetry.space_group_name_H-M   'P 1'
#
loop_
_entity.id
_entity.type
_entity.pdbx_description
1 polymer ?
#
loop_
_entity_poly.entity_id
_entity_poly.type
_entity_poly.pdbx_seq_one_letter_code
_entity_poly.pdbx_strand_id
1 'polypeptide(L)' 'MGTILREGQEQGVFGDFHLSVMSNMIQGAIGEYMLNPAVIGRVDLETYSSELVRIIHRAVRA' A
#
# COMPACT_ATOMS: atom_id res chain seq x y z
N MET A 1 -2.50 7.53 7.50
CA MET A 1 -1.40 6.68 7.00
C MET A 1 -0.06 7.00 7.66
N GLY A 2 0.39 8.26 7.67
CA GLY A 2 1.71 8.65 8.19
C GLY A 2 2.02 8.19 9.63
N THR A 3 1.03 8.23 10.53
CA THR A 3 1.18 7.77 11.92
C THR A 3 1.39 6.26 12.02
N ILE A 4 0.56 5.46 11.34
CA ILE A 4 0.67 3.98 11.33
C ILE A 4 2.01 3.51 10.77
N LEU A 5 2.45 4.14 9.67
CA LEU A 5 3.73 3.78 9.04
C LEU A 5 4.92 4.13 9.96
N ARG A 6 4.84 5.27 10.66
CA ARG A 6 5.86 5.67 11.64
C ARG A 6 5.89 4.74 12.84
N GLU A 7 4.74 4.45 13.44
CA GLU A 7 4.64 3.54 14.59
C GLU A 7 5.18 2.15 14.24
N GLY A 8 4.88 1.64 13.04
CA GLY A 8 5.43 0.35 12.59
C GLY A 8 6.94 0.37 12.41
N GLN A 9 7.54 1.49 11.97
CA GLN A 9 9.00 1.66 11.94
C GLN A 9 9.60 1.71 13.35
N GLU A 10 9.01 2.49 14.25
CA GLU A 10 9.46 2.63 15.64
C GLU A 10 9.39 1.31 16.41
N GLN A 11 8.45 0.43 16.07
CA GLN A 11 8.29 -0.91 16.65
C GLN A 11 9.16 -1.98 15.96
N GLY A 12 9.87 -1.65 14.88
CA GLY A 12 10.65 -2.60 14.07
C GLY A 12 9.80 -3.59 13.27
N VAL A 13 8.49 -3.35 13.15
CA VAL A 13 7.58 -4.13 12.32
C VAL A 13 7.79 -3.82 10.84
N PHE A 14 8.08 -2.54 10.54
CA PHE A 14 8.39 -2.06 9.20
C PHE A 14 9.86 -1.65 9.10
N GLY A 15 10.47 -1.89 7.95
CA GLY A 15 11.83 -1.45 7.63
C GLY A 15 11.92 0.05 7.36
N ASP A 16 13.15 0.54 7.15
CA ASP A 16 13.41 1.95 6.87
C ASP A 16 12.96 2.34 5.45
N PHE A 17 12.06 3.31 5.39
CA PHE A 17 11.61 3.98 4.17
C PHE A 17 11.10 5.38 4.48
N HIS A 18 11.06 6.23 3.46
CA HIS A 18 10.52 7.58 3.61
C HIS A 18 8.98 7.54 3.71
N LEU A 19 8.44 7.95 4.86
CA LEU A 19 7.00 7.85 5.18
C LEU A 19 6.08 8.47 4.12
N SER A 20 6.40 9.68 3.64
CA SER A 20 5.57 10.35 2.63
C SER A 20 5.58 9.64 1.28
N VAL A 21 6.71 9.00 0.91
CA VAL A 21 6.82 8.26 -0.36
C VAL A 21 5.97 7.00 -0.28
N MET A 22 6.07 6.26 0.83
CA MET A 22 5.23 5.08 1.06
C MET A 22 3.73 5.43 1.11
N SER A 23 3.36 6.52 1.79
CA SER A 23 1.97 6.99 1.82
C SER A 23 1.44 7.30 0.42
N ASN A 24 2.22 8.02 -0.39
CA ASN A 24 1.86 8.36 -1.76
C ASN A 24 1.74 7.11 -2.65
N MET A 25 2.61 6.12 -2.47
CA MET A 25 2.54 4.85 -3.20
C MET A 25 1.23 4.11 -2.91
N ILE A 26 0.87 3.95 -1.63
CA ILE A 26 -0.35 3.25 -1.22
C ILE A 26 -1.59 3.99 -1.74
N GLN A 27 -1.63 5.31 -1.55
CA GLN A 27 -2.74 6.15 -2.00
C GLN A 27 -2.88 6.15 -3.53
N GLY A 28 -1.75 6.18 -4.25
CA GLY A 28 -1.73 6.09 -5.70
C GLY A 28 -2.31 4.79 -6.21
N ALA A 29 -1.92 3.64 -5.64
CA ALA A 29 -2.49 2.34 -6.00
C ALA A 29 -4.01 2.27 -5.75
N ILE A 30 -4.47 2.75 -4.59
CA ILE A 30 -5.91 2.81 -4.29
C ILE A 30 -6.64 3.71 -5.29
N GLY A 31 -6.11 4.91 -5.54
CA GLY A 31 -6.69 5.87 -6.48
C GLY A 31 -6.77 5.32 -7.90
N GLU A 32 -5.72 4.63 -8.36
CA GLU A 32 -5.68 3.98 -9.67
C GLU A 32 -6.80 2.95 -9.82
N TYR A 33 -7.00 2.08 -8.82
CA TYR A 33 -8.09 1.13 -8.85
C TYR A 33 -9.46 1.81 -8.85
N MET A 34 -9.65 2.86 -8.05
CA MET A 34 -10.95 3.53 -7.93
C MET A 34 -11.32 4.36 -9.17
N LEU A 35 -10.34 4.90 -9.88
CA LEU A 35 -10.55 5.90 -10.93
C LEU A 35 -10.25 5.41 -12.34
N ASN A 36 -9.60 4.24 -12.51
CA ASN A 36 -9.28 3.68 -13.82
C ASN A 36 -10.20 2.50 -14.17
N PRO A 37 -11.22 2.69 -15.05
CA PRO A 37 -12.12 1.63 -15.48
C PRO A 37 -11.42 0.44 -16.13
N ALA A 38 -10.25 0.66 -16.74
CA ALA A 38 -9.47 -0.40 -17.37
C ALA A 38 -8.85 -1.38 -16.34
N VAL A 39 -8.67 -0.92 -15.10
CA VAL A 39 -8.20 -1.76 -13.98
C VAL A 39 -9.38 -2.46 -13.31
N ILE A 40 -10.47 -1.72 -13.04
CA ILE A 40 -11.70 -2.26 -12.43
C ILE A 40 -12.28 -3.42 -13.24
N GLY A 41 -12.23 -3.36 -14.57
CA GLY A 41 -12.75 -4.42 -15.43
C GLY A 41 -11.89 -5.68 -15.53
N ARG A 42 -10.66 -5.67 -14.98
CA ARG A 42 -9.68 -6.78 -15.11
C ARG A 42 -9.47 -7.57 -13.82
N VAL A 43 -9.61 -6.92 -12.67
CA VAL A 43 -9.39 -7.50 -11.35
C VAL A 43 -10.49 -6.98 -10.44
N ASP A 44 -11.18 -7.87 -9.73
CA ASP A 44 -12.19 -7.45 -8.77
C ASP A 44 -11.56 -6.80 -7.52
N LEU A 45 -12.38 -6.14 -6.70
CA LEU A 45 -11.91 -5.34 -5.56
C LEU A 45 -11.25 -6.21 -4.48
N GLU A 46 -11.76 -7.43 -4.27
CA GLU A 46 -11.24 -8.34 -3.26
C GLU A 46 -9.86 -8.85 -3.65
N THR A 47 -9.71 -9.28 -4.90
CA THR A 47 -8.43 -9.71 -5.48
C THR A 47 -7.44 -8.55 -5.49
N TYR A 48 -7.86 -7.35 -5.90
CA TYR A 48 -6.96 -6.20 -5.96
C TYR A 48 -6.46 -5.78 -4.58
N SER A 49 -7.37 -5.68 -3.60
CA SER A 49 -7.02 -5.25 -2.25
C SER A 49 -6.13 -6.27 -1.53
N SER A 50 -6.42 -7.57 -1.65
CA SER A 50 -5.61 -8.63 -1.05
C SER A 50 -4.19 -8.68 -1.63
N GLU A 51 -4.05 -8.55 -2.96
CA GLU A 51 -2.75 -8.49 -3.62
C GLU A 51 -1.97 -7.23 -3.24
N LEU A 52 -2.64 -6.08 -3.17
CA LEU A 52 -2.01 -4.82 -2.75
C LEU A 52 -1.44 -4.93 -1.34
N VAL A 53 -2.21 -5.47 -0.39
CA VAL A 53 -1.74 -5.73 0.99
C VAL A 53 -0.56 -6.69 0.98
N ARG A 54 -0.65 -7.80 0.24
CA ARG A 54 0.42 -8.81 0.13
C ARG A 54 1.73 -8.21 -0.39
N ILE A 55 1.66 -7.38 -1.42
CA ILE A 55 2.82 -6.72 -2.03
C ILE A 55 3.43 -5.72 -1.07
N ILE A 56 2.62 -4.82 -0.50
CA ILE A 56 3.09 -3.80 0.45
C ILE A 56 3.75 -4.48 1.65
N HIS A 57 3.10 -5.50 2.23
CA HIS A 57 3.64 -6.24 3.37
C HIS A 57 5.02 -6.83 3.08
N ARG A 58 5.26 -7.33 1.86
CA ARG A 58 6.58 -7.81 1.46
C ARG A 58 7.60 -6.68 1.26
N ALA A 59 7.16 -5.53 0.76
CA ALA A 59 8.03 -4.38 0.52
C ALA A 59 8.45 -3.65 1.81
N VAL A 60 7.61 -3.68 2.85
CA VAL A 60 7.86 -2.96 4.10
C VAL A 60 8.49 -3.82 5.18
N ARG A 61 8.68 -5.13 4.97
CA ARG A 61 9.23 -6.01 6.01
C ARG A 61 10.71 -5.69 6.27
N ALA A 62 11.07 -5.52 7.55
CA ALA A 62 12.45 -5.38 8.02
C ALA A 62 13.24 -6.68 7.89
#